data_AF-L7CJK8-F1
#
_entry.id   AF-L7CJK8-F1
#
_cell.length_a   1.000
_cell.length_b   1.000
_cell.length_c   1.000
_cell.angle_alpha   90.00
_cell.angle_beta   90.00
_cell.angle_gamma   90.00
#
_symmetry.space_group_name_H-M   'P 1'
#
loop_
_entity.id
_entity.type
_entity.pdbx_description
1 polymer ?
#
loop_
_entity_poly.entity_id
_entity_poly.type
_entity_poly.pdbx_seq_one_letter_code
_entity_poly.pdbx_strand_id
1 'polypeptide(L)'
;MSADELRRVKGEPRTYFYGKEFRYTIETESRTEHGGATFFSGHLDIAANGVRTLAIGKPTSDRSNIPVRLMHYQSNQGEPHIDDDPLLTYFEGTDGRASHSFLRKLLFDFEGRKAVTSFGNASVGHLLPAFHQDPLVSLLVNDVALINGTERTNDVEFVPMGDKLQTEWFEHEADTKAIRMSATDPGDQSYVVFTSQPELLLVERRESYPDGPLQVDISELMTFDGFRYPKKATYRAVAPDGKSGYICSIEMLDISEIDVDSFEWIPPWPAGTEWARIKDGKRFHVPYSDAQLAKIQQHGLANARADAPSPESPKFFYLNAGLVILILGLVAYRFWPRSN
;
A
#
# COMPACT_ATOMS: atom_id res chain seq x y z
N MET A 1 18.23 21.08 -26.09
CA MET A 1 16.84 21.35 -25.65
C MET A 1 16.92 22.50 -24.66
N SER A 2 16.07 23.52 -24.79
CA SER A 2 15.97 24.61 -23.82
C SER A 2 15.09 24.23 -22.62
N ALA A 3 15.17 24.98 -21.51
CA ALA A 3 14.34 24.73 -20.33
C ALA A 3 12.84 24.84 -20.63
N ASP A 4 12.44 25.82 -21.44
CA ASP A 4 11.03 25.97 -21.83
C ASP A 4 10.55 24.88 -22.79
N GLU A 5 11.41 24.40 -23.70
CA GLU A 5 11.10 23.21 -24.51
C GLU A 5 10.89 21.98 -23.62
N LEU A 6 11.80 21.73 -22.68
CA LEU A 6 11.70 20.60 -21.75
C LEU A 6 10.42 20.68 -20.91
N ARG A 7 10.08 21.86 -20.38
CA ARG A 7 8.83 22.09 -19.63
C ARG A 7 7.59 21.85 -20.48
N ARG A 8 7.61 22.27 -21.75
CA ARG A 8 6.49 22.05 -22.67
C ARG A 8 6.28 20.56 -22.93
N VAL A 9 7.35 19.83 -23.25
CA VAL A 9 7.25 18.37 -23.52
C VAL A 9 6.88 17.61 -22.24
N LYS A 10 7.41 17.98 -21.06
CA LYS A 10 6.96 17.42 -19.77
C LYS A 10 5.46 17.66 -19.54
N GLY A 11 4.95 18.78 -20.03
CA GLY A 11 3.54 19.11 -19.99
C GLY A 11 2.68 18.12 -20.76
N GLU A 12 3.21 17.35 -21.70
CA GLU A 12 2.45 16.34 -22.45
C GLU A 12 2.12 15.11 -21.58
N PRO A 13 0.94 14.49 -21.76
CA PRO A 13 0.61 13.24 -21.11
C PRO A 13 1.61 12.14 -21.45
N ARG A 14 2.16 11.48 -20.43
CA ARG A 14 2.86 10.20 -20.62
C ARG A 14 1.82 9.13 -20.91
N THR A 15 2.08 8.29 -21.90
CA THR A 15 1.14 7.25 -22.36
C THR A 15 1.74 5.85 -22.37
N TYR A 16 3.06 5.73 -22.22
CA TYR A 16 3.80 4.46 -22.34
C TYR A 16 3.52 3.47 -21.20
N PHE A 17 2.84 3.90 -20.13
CA PHE A 17 2.39 3.03 -19.02
C PHE A 17 1.00 2.39 -19.26
N TYR A 18 0.26 2.82 -20.30
CA TYR A 18 -1.06 2.25 -20.56
C TYR A 18 -0.98 0.81 -21.08
N GLY A 19 -1.97 0.01 -20.68
CA GLY A 19 -2.08 -1.39 -21.06
C GLY A 19 -0.96 -2.25 -20.49
N LYS A 20 -0.47 -1.90 -19.28
CA LYS A 20 0.61 -2.64 -18.61
C LYS A 20 0.23 -2.99 -17.18
N GLU A 21 0.79 -4.09 -16.70
CA GLU A 21 0.84 -4.46 -15.29
C GLU A 21 2.28 -4.38 -14.79
N PHE A 22 2.45 -3.73 -13.64
CA PHE A 22 3.72 -3.50 -12.98
C PHE A 22 3.72 -4.29 -11.68
N ARG A 23 4.71 -5.16 -11.50
CA ARG A 23 4.92 -5.89 -10.25
C ARG A 23 6.17 -5.39 -9.58
N TYR A 24 6.09 -4.99 -8.32
CA TYR A 24 7.19 -4.35 -7.60
C TYR A 24 7.15 -4.67 -6.11
N THR A 25 8.31 -4.70 -5.46
CA THR A 25 8.37 -4.65 -4.00
C THR A 25 8.26 -3.22 -3.53
N ILE A 26 7.72 -3.06 -2.33
CA ILE A 26 7.71 -1.79 -1.63
C ILE A 26 8.17 -2.00 -0.19
N GLU A 27 9.02 -1.09 0.28
CA GLU A 27 9.45 -0.99 1.65
C GLU A 27 9.19 0.43 2.14
N THR A 28 8.41 0.58 3.20
CA THR A 28 8.03 1.86 3.76
C THR A 28 8.55 1.99 5.19
N GLU A 29 9.30 3.06 5.44
CA GLU A 29 9.66 3.54 6.77
C GLU A 29 8.80 4.77 7.09
N SER A 30 7.88 4.64 8.04
CA SER A 30 7.15 5.80 8.55
C SER A 30 7.80 6.34 9.81
N ARG A 31 8.01 7.66 9.85
CA ARG A 31 8.55 8.40 10.98
C ARG A 31 7.43 9.29 11.52
N THR A 32 6.64 8.81 12.47
CA THR A 32 5.64 9.63 13.17
C THR A 32 5.56 9.21 14.63
N GLU A 33 5.36 10.19 15.55
CA GLU A 33 5.26 9.92 16.99
C GLU A 33 3.99 9.17 17.41
N HIS A 34 3.00 9.00 16.50
CA HIS A 34 1.67 8.46 16.81
C HIS A 34 1.32 7.18 16.03
N GLY A 35 2.34 6.40 15.63
CA GLY A 35 2.14 5.31 14.69
C GLY A 35 2.06 5.87 13.28
N GLY A 36 2.69 5.18 12.34
CA GLY A 36 3.01 5.66 10.99
C GLY A 36 1.89 6.43 10.28
N ALA A 37 2.22 7.29 9.33
CA ALA A 37 1.32 7.62 8.25
C ALA A 37 1.75 6.77 7.06
N THR A 38 1.05 5.67 6.76
CA THR A 38 1.23 4.99 5.47
C THR A 38 0.38 5.68 4.41
N PHE A 39 0.66 5.38 3.14
CA PHE A 39 -0.16 5.72 1.97
C PHE A 39 -1.62 5.23 2.03
N PHE A 40 -1.96 4.49 3.08
CA PHE A 40 -3.29 4.02 3.38
C PHE A 40 -3.66 4.62 4.72
N SER A 41 -4.54 5.62 4.72
CA SER A 41 -5.06 6.25 5.94
C SER A 41 -5.47 5.20 6.99
N GLY A 42 -4.59 4.93 7.96
CA GLY A 42 -4.85 4.03 9.09
C GLY A 42 -4.59 2.53 8.89
N HIS A 43 -3.81 2.09 7.88
CA HIS A 43 -3.53 0.66 7.64
C HIS A 43 -2.03 0.35 7.68
N LEU A 44 -1.42 0.57 8.85
CA LEU A 44 0.02 0.73 9.00
C LEU A 44 0.82 -0.54 8.75
N ASP A 45 0.37 -1.69 9.23
CA ASP A 45 1.24 -2.87 9.24
C ASP A 45 1.00 -3.77 8.01
N ILE A 46 -0.26 -3.85 7.56
CA ILE A 46 -0.71 -4.82 6.55
C ILE A 46 -0.48 -4.37 5.09
N ALA A 47 -0.10 -3.11 4.88
CA ALA A 47 0.08 -2.53 3.55
C ALA A 47 1.38 -1.71 3.36
N ALA A 48 2.24 -1.67 4.38
CA ALA A 48 3.49 -0.90 4.37
C ALA A 48 4.59 -1.57 3.54
N ASN A 49 4.78 -2.87 3.73
CA ASN A 49 5.86 -3.65 3.13
C ASN A 49 5.30 -4.88 2.43
N GLY A 50 5.82 -5.19 1.25
CA GLY A 50 5.40 -6.39 0.50
C GLY A 50 5.55 -6.24 -0.99
N VAL A 51 4.80 -7.05 -1.75
CA VAL A 51 4.76 -7.00 -3.21
C VAL A 51 3.47 -6.33 -3.65
N ARG A 52 3.57 -5.41 -4.60
CA ARG A 52 2.43 -4.76 -5.24
C ARG A 52 2.31 -5.18 -6.69
N THR A 53 1.07 -5.10 -7.16
CA THR A 53 0.72 -5.26 -8.57
C THR A 53 -0.17 -4.10 -8.95
N LEU A 54 0.32 -3.27 -9.87
CA LEU A 54 -0.36 -2.09 -10.39
C LEU A 54 -0.68 -2.35 -11.86
N ALA A 55 -1.96 -2.44 -12.21
CA ALA A 55 -2.41 -2.55 -13.60
C ALA A 55 -3.09 -1.25 -14.03
N ILE A 56 -2.71 -0.74 -15.19
CA ILE A 56 -3.30 0.46 -15.80
C ILE A 56 -3.79 0.10 -17.19
N GLY A 57 -5.09 0.31 -17.44
CA GLY A 57 -5.74 -0.01 -18.71
C GLY A 57 -5.36 0.94 -19.85
N LYS A 58 -6.19 0.94 -20.90
CA LYS A 58 -6.09 1.89 -22.00
C LYS A 58 -7.32 2.81 -22.00
N PRO A 59 -7.18 4.07 -22.44
CA PRO A 59 -8.33 4.91 -22.72
C PRO A 59 -9.16 4.26 -23.84
N THR A 60 -10.48 4.28 -23.66
CA THR A 60 -11.45 3.71 -24.61
C THR A 60 -12.62 4.68 -24.77
N SER A 61 -13.19 4.78 -25.97
CA SER A 61 -14.25 5.75 -26.25
C SER A 61 -15.58 5.44 -25.54
N ASP A 62 -15.77 4.20 -25.08
CA ASP A 62 -16.98 3.72 -24.40
C ASP A 62 -16.91 3.87 -22.87
N ARG A 63 -15.75 4.24 -22.31
CA ARG A 63 -15.53 4.41 -20.88
C ARG A 63 -15.16 5.84 -20.57
N SER A 64 -15.83 6.40 -19.57
CA SER A 64 -15.46 7.72 -19.05
C SER A 64 -14.13 7.67 -18.30
N ASN A 65 -13.81 6.56 -17.63
CA ASN A 65 -12.59 6.40 -16.82
C ASN A 65 -11.73 5.25 -17.33
N ILE A 66 -10.41 5.36 -17.15
CA ILE A 66 -9.47 4.27 -17.46
C ILE A 66 -9.55 3.24 -16.32
N PRO A 67 -9.73 1.95 -16.63
CA PRO A 67 -9.74 0.93 -15.60
C PRO A 67 -8.33 0.79 -14.99
N VAL A 68 -8.26 0.66 -13.67
CA VAL A 68 -7.00 0.50 -12.93
C VAL A 68 -7.17 -0.45 -11.76
N ARG A 69 -6.09 -1.10 -11.34
CA ARG A 69 -6.08 -2.01 -10.19
C ARG A 69 -4.75 -1.94 -9.46
N LEU A 70 -4.80 -1.74 -8.15
CA LEU A 70 -3.69 -1.83 -7.23
C LEU A 70 -3.96 -3.00 -6.27
N MET A 71 -3.06 -3.98 -6.23
CA MET A 71 -3.11 -5.09 -5.30
C MET A 71 -1.84 -5.09 -4.46
N HIS A 72 -1.95 -5.49 -3.20
CA HIS A 72 -0.82 -5.61 -2.29
C HIS A 72 -0.85 -6.96 -1.58
N TYR A 73 0.31 -7.58 -1.57
CA TYR A 73 0.53 -8.92 -1.06
C TYR A 73 1.65 -8.91 -0.03
N GLN A 74 1.46 -9.67 1.04
CA GLN A 74 2.47 -9.91 2.08
C GLN A 74 2.73 -11.41 2.22
N SER A 75 3.88 -11.81 2.75
CA SER A 75 4.11 -13.21 3.08
C SER A 75 3.05 -13.67 4.08
N ASN A 76 2.45 -14.84 3.81
CA ASN A 76 1.43 -15.40 4.69
C ASN A 76 2.07 -15.77 6.04
N GLN A 77 1.77 -15.02 7.09
CA GLN A 77 2.31 -15.22 8.44
C GLN A 77 1.64 -16.40 9.19
N GLY A 78 1.22 -17.44 8.47
CA GLY A 78 0.60 -18.63 9.05
C GLY A 78 -0.91 -18.57 9.21
N GLU A 79 -1.63 -17.82 8.36
CA GLU A 79 -3.09 -17.92 8.32
C GLU A 79 -3.53 -19.34 7.93
N PRO A 80 -4.24 -20.07 8.80
CA PRO A 80 -4.45 -21.51 8.64
C PRO A 80 -5.44 -21.88 7.53
N HIS A 81 -6.22 -20.93 7.02
CA HIS A 81 -7.38 -21.19 6.15
C HIS A 81 -7.13 -20.84 4.67
N ILE A 82 -5.92 -20.39 4.35
CA ILE A 82 -5.52 -19.96 3.03
C ILE A 82 -4.12 -20.51 2.75
N ASP A 83 -4.00 -21.22 1.64
CA ASP A 83 -2.72 -21.75 1.18
C ASP A 83 -1.98 -20.74 0.28
N ASP A 84 -2.59 -19.57 0.02
CA ASP A 84 -2.00 -18.51 -0.79
C ASP A 84 -0.81 -17.89 -0.06
N ASP A 85 0.35 -17.93 -0.70
CA ASP A 85 1.56 -17.20 -0.34
C ASP A 85 2.20 -16.67 -1.63
N PRO A 86 2.29 -15.34 -1.82
CA PRO A 86 1.96 -14.28 -0.87
C PRO A 86 0.45 -14.01 -0.78
N LEU A 87 0.01 -13.61 0.41
CA LEU A 87 -1.38 -13.36 0.80
C LEU A 87 -1.84 -11.98 0.34
N LEU A 88 -3.00 -11.90 -0.34
CA LEU A 88 -3.63 -10.63 -0.69
C LEU A 88 -4.13 -9.91 0.57
N THR A 89 -3.47 -8.82 0.96
CA THR A 89 -3.82 -8.04 2.16
C THR A 89 -4.60 -6.77 1.84
N TYR A 90 -4.47 -6.27 0.61
CA TYR A 90 -5.21 -5.10 0.16
C TYR A 90 -5.44 -5.16 -1.35
N PHE A 91 -6.60 -4.72 -1.81
CA PHE A 91 -6.76 -4.32 -3.20
C PHE A 91 -7.65 -3.09 -3.31
N GLU A 92 -7.42 -2.31 -4.36
CA GLU A 92 -8.28 -1.23 -4.79
C GLU A 92 -8.27 -1.16 -6.31
N GLY A 93 -9.45 -1.13 -6.94
CA GLY A 93 -9.52 -1.12 -8.39
C GLY A 93 -10.87 -0.72 -8.94
N THR A 94 -10.88 -0.34 -10.21
CA THR A 94 -12.05 0.01 -10.99
C THR A 94 -11.99 -0.61 -12.38
N ASP A 95 -13.14 -1.07 -12.88
CA ASP A 95 -13.33 -1.47 -14.27
C ASP A 95 -13.71 -0.28 -15.18
N GLY A 96 -13.70 0.94 -14.62
CA GLY A 96 -14.14 2.18 -15.24
C GLY A 96 -15.60 2.54 -14.94
N ARG A 97 -16.37 1.65 -14.29
CA ARG A 97 -17.79 1.81 -13.94
C ARG A 97 -18.04 1.67 -12.43
N ALA A 98 -17.53 0.60 -11.83
CA ALA A 98 -17.60 0.33 -10.41
C ALA A 98 -16.19 0.36 -9.81
N SER A 99 -16.08 0.73 -8.55
CA SER A 99 -14.83 0.67 -7.80
C SER A 99 -14.99 -0.18 -6.56
N HIS A 100 -14.00 -1.03 -6.32
CA HIS A 100 -13.96 -1.93 -5.18
C HIS A 100 -12.68 -1.68 -4.41
N SER A 101 -12.77 -1.68 -3.08
CA SER A 101 -11.62 -1.68 -2.19
C SER A 101 -11.76 -2.80 -1.17
N PHE A 102 -10.65 -3.41 -0.77
CA PHE A 102 -10.56 -4.50 0.17
C PHE A 102 -9.38 -4.30 1.11
N LEU A 103 -9.60 -4.63 2.37
CA LEU A 103 -8.59 -4.66 3.40
C LEU A 103 -8.71 -5.95 4.20
N ARG A 104 -7.65 -6.73 4.22
CA ARG A 104 -7.57 -7.96 5.01
C ARG A 104 -7.34 -7.66 6.48
N LYS A 105 -8.00 -8.43 7.33
CA LYS A 105 -7.72 -8.49 8.76
C LYS A 105 -6.96 -9.79 9.07
N LEU A 106 -5.66 -9.67 9.35
CA LEU A 106 -4.78 -10.82 9.53
C LEU A 106 -5.09 -11.57 10.83
N LEU A 107 -5.02 -12.90 10.86
CA LEU A 107 -5.37 -13.66 12.08
C LEU A 107 -4.29 -13.59 13.17
N PHE A 108 -3.02 -13.61 12.79
CA PHE A 108 -1.88 -13.62 13.73
C PHE A 108 -1.73 -12.29 14.50
N ASP A 109 -2.09 -11.16 13.90
CA ASP A 109 -2.05 -9.83 14.56
C ASP A 109 -3.19 -9.63 15.59
N PHE A 110 -4.14 -10.57 15.66
CA PHE A 110 -5.42 -10.39 16.34
C PHE A 110 -5.69 -11.37 17.49
N GLU A 111 -4.67 -12.05 18.02
CA GLU A 111 -4.78 -12.96 19.17
C GLU A 111 -5.53 -12.37 20.39
N GLY A 112 -5.71 -11.05 20.46
CA GLY A 112 -6.46 -10.35 21.51
C GLY A 112 -7.87 -9.79 21.22
N ARG A 113 -8.51 -9.92 20.03
CA ARG A 113 -9.82 -9.24 19.74
C ARG A 113 -10.91 -10.12 19.09
N LYS A 114 -12.17 -9.87 19.47
CA LYS A 114 -13.37 -10.75 19.31
C LYS A 114 -14.15 -10.72 17.97
N ALA A 115 -13.66 -10.15 16.88
CA ALA A 115 -14.38 -10.20 15.59
C ALA A 115 -13.43 -10.36 14.40
N VAL A 116 -13.64 -11.42 13.60
CA VAL A 116 -12.80 -11.88 12.48
C VAL A 116 -13.49 -11.54 11.17
N THR A 117 -13.42 -10.29 10.73
CA THR A 117 -13.90 -9.92 9.39
C THR A 117 -12.91 -8.97 8.72
N SER A 118 -12.55 -9.30 7.49
CA SER A 118 -11.89 -8.38 6.57
C SER A 118 -12.93 -7.43 6.00
N PHE A 119 -12.54 -6.24 5.57
CA PHE A 119 -13.49 -5.20 5.17
C PHE A 119 -13.37 -4.91 3.68
N GLY A 120 -14.51 -4.76 3.01
CA GLY A 120 -14.58 -4.33 1.62
C GLY A 120 -15.59 -3.20 1.40
N ASN A 121 -15.40 -2.42 0.35
CA ASN A 121 -16.37 -1.43 -0.10
C ASN A 121 -16.55 -1.53 -1.61
N ALA A 122 -17.79 -1.37 -2.07
CA ALA A 122 -18.13 -1.25 -3.48
C ALA A 122 -18.90 0.05 -3.73
N SER A 123 -18.45 0.84 -4.70
CA SER A 123 -19.03 2.13 -5.07
C SER A 123 -19.25 2.24 -6.58
N VAL A 124 -20.11 3.17 -6.97
CA VAL A 124 -20.21 3.62 -8.37
C VAL A 124 -19.36 4.88 -8.48
N GLY A 125 -18.40 4.91 -9.43
CA GLY A 125 -17.42 5.99 -9.56
C GLY A 125 -16.02 5.61 -9.07
N HIS A 126 -15.01 6.44 -9.36
CA HIS A 126 -13.58 6.09 -9.38
C HIS A 126 -12.75 6.58 -8.18
N LEU A 127 -13.33 6.83 -7.00
CA LEU A 127 -12.50 7.28 -5.88
C LEU A 127 -11.58 6.12 -5.43
N LEU A 128 -10.31 6.18 -5.82
CA LEU A 128 -9.26 5.22 -5.50
C LEU A 128 -8.12 5.92 -4.73
N PRO A 129 -8.30 6.26 -3.45
CA PRO A 129 -7.34 7.08 -2.71
C PRO A 129 -5.93 6.46 -2.63
N ALA A 130 -5.82 5.14 -2.51
CA ALA A 130 -4.52 4.51 -2.43
C ALA A 130 -3.81 4.44 -3.78
N PHE A 131 -4.56 4.24 -4.86
CA PHE A 131 -4.01 4.37 -6.21
C PHE A 131 -3.32 5.73 -6.40
N HIS A 132 -4.00 6.81 -6.00
CA HIS A 132 -3.45 8.17 -6.09
C HIS A 132 -2.22 8.40 -5.22
N GLN A 133 -2.11 7.68 -4.11
CA GLN A 133 -1.01 7.80 -3.15
C GLN A 133 0.11 6.79 -3.42
N ASP A 134 -0.05 5.87 -4.36
CA ASP A 134 0.97 4.88 -4.65
C ASP A 134 2.23 5.56 -5.24
N PRO A 135 3.43 5.25 -4.72
CA PRO A 135 4.62 5.96 -5.18
C PRO A 135 5.01 5.59 -6.62
N LEU A 136 4.72 4.38 -7.09
CA LEU A 136 4.97 4.04 -8.49
C LEU A 136 4.03 4.81 -9.41
N VAL A 137 2.75 4.99 -9.04
CA VAL A 137 1.83 5.86 -9.78
C VAL A 137 2.39 7.29 -9.88
N SER A 138 2.92 7.82 -8.79
CA SER A 138 3.54 9.16 -8.75
C SER A 138 4.81 9.28 -9.61
N LEU A 139 5.54 8.18 -9.82
CA LEU A 139 6.72 8.15 -10.69
C LEU A 139 6.36 8.02 -12.17
N LEU A 140 5.32 7.24 -12.49
CA LEU A 140 4.91 6.95 -13.86
C LEU A 140 4.00 8.03 -14.46
N VAL A 141 3.06 8.55 -13.67
CA VAL A 141 1.95 9.38 -14.15
C VAL A 141 2.17 10.84 -13.77
N ASN A 142 2.24 11.72 -14.77
CA ASN A 142 2.38 13.17 -14.53
C ASN A 142 1.11 13.79 -13.93
N ASP A 143 -0.06 13.29 -14.32
CA ASP A 143 -1.37 13.80 -13.93
C ASP A 143 -2.40 12.67 -13.93
N VAL A 144 -2.83 12.27 -12.72
CA VAL A 144 -3.80 11.19 -12.51
C VAL A 144 -5.22 11.56 -12.96
N ALA A 145 -5.51 12.83 -13.25
CA ALA A 145 -6.81 13.25 -13.77
C ALA A 145 -7.16 12.55 -15.10
N LEU A 146 -6.14 12.25 -15.92
CA LEU A 146 -6.29 11.51 -17.17
C LEU A 146 -6.82 10.09 -16.96
N ILE A 147 -6.51 9.48 -15.82
CA ILE A 147 -6.97 8.14 -15.44
C ILE A 147 -8.43 8.21 -14.98
N ASN A 148 -8.77 9.28 -14.29
CA ASN A 148 -10.11 9.55 -13.76
C ASN A 148 -11.10 10.08 -14.80
N GLY A 149 -10.74 10.10 -16.08
CA GLY A 149 -11.66 10.55 -17.11
C GLY A 149 -11.95 12.04 -17.10
N THR A 150 -11.23 12.81 -16.29
CA THR A 150 -11.34 14.26 -16.29
C THR A 150 -10.65 14.76 -17.54
N GLU A 151 -11.41 15.44 -18.42
CA GLU A 151 -10.79 16.16 -19.52
C GLU A 151 -9.73 17.07 -18.92
N ARG A 152 -8.49 16.94 -19.42
CA ARG A 152 -7.46 17.91 -19.11
C ARG A 152 -8.02 19.25 -19.51
N THR A 153 -8.11 20.18 -18.56
CA THR A 153 -8.27 21.59 -18.91
C THR A 153 -7.01 21.98 -19.68
N ASN A 154 -7.06 21.84 -21.00
CA ASN A 154 -6.02 22.30 -21.93
C ASN A 154 -5.83 23.83 -21.86
N ASP A 155 -6.59 24.51 -21.00
CA ASP A 155 -6.62 25.95 -20.77
C ASP A 155 -5.48 26.47 -19.89
N VAL A 156 -4.56 25.62 -19.42
CA VAL A 156 -3.34 26.13 -18.78
C VAL A 156 -2.39 26.63 -19.86
N GLU A 157 -2.47 27.92 -20.15
CA GLU A 157 -1.56 28.60 -21.06
C GLU A 157 -0.11 28.40 -20.59
N PHE A 158 0.74 27.86 -21.47
CA PHE A 158 2.16 27.70 -21.17
C PHE A 158 2.81 29.07 -21.03
N VAL A 159 3.27 29.40 -19.82
CA VAL A 159 4.04 30.62 -19.56
C VAL A 159 5.54 30.33 -19.67
N PRO A 160 6.25 30.92 -20.65
CA PRO A 160 7.70 30.79 -20.78
C PRO A 160 8.41 31.37 -19.54
N MET A 161 9.43 30.67 -19.05
CA MET A 161 10.26 31.14 -17.93
C MET A 161 11.52 31.85 -18.42
N GLY A 162 11.88 31.73 -19.70
CA GLY A 162 13.00 32.44 -20.29
C GLY A 162 14.32 32.09 -19.59
N ASP A 163 15.05 33.12 -19.18
CA ASP A 163 16.38 33.03 -18.53
C ASP A 163 16.33 32.66 -17.05
N LYS A 164 15.14 32.47 -16.46
CA LYS A 164 14.99 32.06 -15.05
C LYS A 164 15.34 30.60 -14.81
N LEU A 165 15.35 29.79 -15.87
CA LEU A 165 15.65 28.37 -15.81
C LEU A 165 16.72 28.03 -16.85
N GLN A 166 17.58 27.09 -16.50
CA GLN A 166 18.58 26.55 -17.40
C GLN A 166 18.50 25.02 -17.44
N THR A 167 18.99 24.46 -18.54
CA THR A 167 19.12 23.02 -18.73
C THR A 167 20.52 22.65 -19.15
N GLU A 168 21.03 21.55 -18.62
CA GLU A 168 22.31 20.98 -19.01
C GLU A 168 22.25 19.46 -19.06
N TRP A 169 23.16 18.86 -19.82
CA TRP A 169 23.38 17.43 -19.77
C TRP A 169 24.14 17.07 -18.50
N PHE A 170 23.70 16.03 -17.82
CA PHE A 170 24.18 15.65 -16.52
C PHE A 170 24.38 14.13 -16.48
N GLU A 171 25.51 13.68 -15.94
CA GLU A 171 25.74 12.26 -15.70
C GLU A 171 25.07 11.86 -14.39
N HIS A 172 23.89 11.25 -14.50
CA HIS A 172 23.17 10.70 -13.35
C HIS A 172 23.48 9.21 -13.22
N GLU A 173 23.43 8.68 -11.99
CA GLU A 173 23.72 7.26 -11.71
C GLU A 173 22.85 6.32 -12.57
N ALA A 174 21.56 6.65 -12.71
CA ALA A 174 20.61 5.87 -13.49
C ALA A 174 20.55 6.19 -15.00
N ASP A 175 20.98 7.38 -15.43
CA ASP A 175 21.04 7.77 -16.86
C ASP A 175 22.23 8.70 -17.08
N THR A 176 23.26 8.20 -17.76
CA THR A 176 24.47 8.97 -18.09
C THR A 176 24.22 10.11 -19.07
N LYS A 177 23.04 10.14 -19.70
CA LYS A 177 22.58 11.22 -20.59
C LYS A 177 21.33 11.89 -20.04
N ALA A 178 21.27 12.09 -18.73
CA ALA A 178 20.18 12.81 -18.10
C ALA A 178 20.23 14.31 -18.41
N ILE A 179 19.08 14.97 -18.26
CA ILE A 179 18.92 16.41 -18.43
C ILE A 179 18.59 17.00 -17.06
N ARG A 180 19.47 17.84 -16.52
CA ARG A 180 19.20 18.61 -15.30
C ARG A 180 18.58 19.94 -15.67
N MET A 181 17.51 20.32 -14.97
CA MET A 181 16.88 21.63 -15.03
C MET A 181 16.94 22.28 -13.65
N SER A 182 17.47 23.50 -13.58
CA SER A 182 17.60 24.27 -12.34
C SER A 182 17.21 25.73 -12.54
N ALA A 183 16.97 26.43 -11.43
CA ALA A 183 16.94 27.89 -11.42
C ALA A 183 18.30 28.46 -11.86
N THR A 184 18.28 29.68 -12.41
CA THR A 184 19.49 30.47 -12.70
C THR A 184 19.90 31.36 -11.53
N ASP A 185 19.00 31.60 -10.57
CA ASP A 185 19.32 32.30 -9.32
C ASP A 185 20.26 31.44 -8.45
N PRO A 186 21.48 31.90 -8.14
CA PRO A 186 22.42 31.17 -7.28
C PRO A 186 21.89 30.89 -5.86
N GLY A 187 20.88 31.65 -5.40
CA GLY A 187 20.21 31.44 -4.12
C GLY A 187 19.21 30.29 -4.10
N ASP A 188 18.78 29.81 -5.27
CA ASP A 188 17.82 28.72 -5.41
C ASP A 188 18.55 27.41 -5.76
N GLN A 189 18.56 26.48 -4.81
CA GLN A 189 19.19 25.17 -4.96
C GLN A 189 18.23 24.09 -5.50
N SER A 190 17.01 24.47 -5.88
CA SER A 190 16.06 23.52 -6.44
C SER A 190 16.46 23.08 -7.83
N TYR A 191 16.32 21.79 -8.08
CA TYR A 191 16.53 21.22 -9.41
C TYR A 191 15.71 19.97 -9.60
N VAL A 192 15.58 19.61 -10.88
CA VAL A 192 14.92 18.39 -11.32
C VAL A 192 15.77 17.76 -12.41
N VAL A 193 16.00 16.46 -12.31
CA VAL A 193 16.73 15.67 -13.30
C VAL A 193 15.76 14.72 -13.98
N PHE A 194 15.84 14.68 -15.31
CA PHE A 194 15.03 13.81 -16.15
C PHE A 194 15.93 12.87 -16.95
N THR A 195 15.41 11.70 -17.31
CA THR A 195 16.04 10.92 -18.38
C THR A 195 16.02 11.69 -19.70
N SER A 196 16.86 11.26 -20.62
CA SER A 196 16.76 11.68 -22.02
C SER A 196 15.41 11.29 -22.66
N GLN A 197 15.14 11.80 -23.86
CA GLN A 197 14.03 11.33 -24.70
C GLN A 197 14.09 9.80 -24.92
N PRO A 198 12.96 9.10 -25.15
CA PRO A 198 11.62 9.65 -25.43
C PRO A 198 10.73 9.95 -24.21
N GLU A 199 11.03 9.39 -23.04
CA GLU A 199 10.08 9.38 -21.93
C GLU A 199 10.19 10.59 -20.98
N LEU A 200 11.35 11.24 -20.93
CA LEU A 200 11.63 12.35 -19.99
C LEU A 200 11.14 12.03 -18.57
N LEU A 201 11.48 10.84 -18.09
CA LEU A 201 11.09 10.33 -16.79
C LEU A 201 11.79 11.15 -15.70
N LEU A 202 11.07 11.50 -14.64
CA LEU A 202 11.67 12.15 -13.47
C LEU A 202 12.58 11.15 -12.76
N VAL A 203 13.88 11.41 -12.70
CA VAL A 203 14.84 10.54 -11.97
C VAL A 203 15.33 11.15 -10.68
N GLU A 204 15.39 12.48 -10.60
CA GLU A 204 15.78 13.16 -9.38
C GLU A 204 14.96 14.44 -9.20
N ARG A 205 14.51 14.70 -7.98
CA ARG A 205 13.89 15.98 -7.62
C ARG A 205 14.42 16.45 -6.28
N ARG A 206 14.73 17.74 -6.22
CA ARG A 206 14.99 18.45 -4.97
C ARG A 206 14.19 19.75 -4.96
N GLU A 207 13.05 19.74 -4.27
CA GLU A 207 12.20 20.92 -4.05
C GLU A 207 12.41 21.52 -2.65
N SER A 208 12.21 22.83 -2.54
CA SER A 208 12.23 23.56 -1.27
C SER A 208 10.79 23.96 -0.89
N TYR A 209 10.26 23.42 0.23
CA TYR A 209 9.10 23.94 0.99
C TYR A 209 7.68 23.75 0.37
N PRO A 210 6.58 23.71 1.17
CA PRO A 210 6.49 23.91 2.63
C PRO A 210 6.44 22.68 3.55
N ASP A 211 6.16 21.48 3.05
CA ASP A 211 5.90 20.31 3.91
C ASP A 211 7.12 19.37 4.08
N GLY A 212 8.33 19.87 3.78
CA GLY A 212 9.57 19.09 3.69
C GLY A 212 10.01 18.85 2.25
N PRO A 213 11.31 18.64 1.96
CA PRO A 213 11.75 18.40 0.59
C PRO A 213 11.18 17.07 0.11
N LEU A 214 10.23 17.12 -0.83
CA LEU A 214 9.91 15.96 -1.62
C LEU A 214 11.17 15.59 -2.42
N GLN A 215 11.78 14.47 -2.05
CA GLN A 215 12.92 13.92 -2.76
C GLN A 215 12.49 12.65 -3.48
N VAL A 216 12.70 12.66 -4.79
CA VAL A 216 12.61 11.46 -5.63
C VAL A 216 14.03 11.15 -6.09
N ASP A 217 14.43 9.90 -5.99
CA ASP A 217 15.73 9.43 -6.43
C ASP A 217 15.58 8.04 -7.08
N ILE A 218 15.77 7.96 -8.39
CA ILE A 218 15.78 6.71 -9.15
C ILE A 218 17.24 6.33 -9.39
N SER A 219 17.73 5.29 -8.72
CA SER A 219 19.11 4.83 -8.84
C SER A 219 19.33 3.81 -9.98
N GLU A 220 18.26 3.17 -10.44
CA GLU A 220 18.34 2.17 -11.51
C GLU A 220 17.13 2.26 -12.43
N LEU A 221 17.35 2.11 -13.74
CA LEU A 221 16.31 2.01 -14.77
C LEU A 221 16.29 0.61 -15.37
N MET A 222 15.10 0.17 -15.77
CA MET A 222 14.93 -1.00 -16.63
C MET A 222 14.24 -0.60 -17.94
N THR A 223 14.43 -1.41 -18.98
CA THR A 223 13.78 -1.18 -20.27
C THR A 223 12.72 -2.23 -20.53
N PHE A 224 11.55 -1.79 -21.00
CA PHE A 224 10.48 -2.65 -21.47
C PHE A 224 9.80 -1.97 -22.66
N ASP A 225 9.50 -2.73 -23.72
CA ASP A 225 8.81 -2.19 -24.92
C ASP A 225 9.45 -0.90 -25.49
N GLY A 226 10.78 -0.81 -25.44
CA GLY A 226 11.52 0.36 -25.93
C GLY A 226 11.46 1.62 -25.03
N PHE A 227 10.81 1.56 -23.87
CA PHE A 227 10.75 2.65 -22.89
C PHE A 227 11.52 2.30 -21.62
N ARG A 228 12.01 3.33 -20.91
CA ARG A 228 12.68 3.18 -19.61
C ARG A 228 11.72 3.42 -18.46
N TYR A 229 11.82 2.60 -17.43
CA TYR A 229 10.99 2.62 -16.24
C TYR A 229 11.85 2.63 -14.97
N PRO A 230 11.34 3.17 -13.84
CA PRO A 230 12.02 3.05 -12.55
C PRO A 230 12.21 1.57 -12.20
N LYS A 231 13.47 1.11 -12.10
CA LYS A 231 13.80 -0.22 -11.58
C LYS A 231 14.00 -0.17 -10.08
N LYS A 232 14.74 0.83 -9.58
CA LYS A 232 14.87 1.12 -8.15
C LYS A 232 14.65 2.60 -7.91
N ALA A 233 13.78 2.92 -6.96
CA ALA A 233 13.44 4.30 -6.64
C ALA A 233 13.27 4.47 -5.14
N THR A 234 13.70 5.62 -4.63
CA THR A 234 13.40 6.09 -3.28
C THR A 234 12.58 7.36 -3.34
N TYR A 235 11.44 7.35 -2.67
CA TYR A 235 10.58 8.49 -2.46
C TYR A 235 10.69 8.92 -0.99
N ARG A 236 10.97 10.20 -0.73
CA ARG A 236 11.05 10.75 0.62
C ARG A 236 10.16 11.99 0.70
N ALA A 237 9.20 11.95 1.61
CA ALA A 237 8.44 13.11 2.04
C ALA A 237 8.64 13.24 3.54
N VAL A 238 9.71 13.91 3.93
CA VAL A 238 10.14 14.05 5.32
C VAL A 238 10.22 15.53 5.65
N ALA A 239 9.70 15.92 6.81
CA ALA A 239 9.78 17.27 7.31
C ALA A 239 11.25 17.74 7.40
N PRO A 240 11.51 19.05 7.37
CA PRO A 240 12.89 19.58 7.37
C PRO A 240 13.77 19.11 8.53
N ASP A 241 13.17 18.74 9.67
CA ASP A 241 13.87 18.24 10.85
C ASP A 241 14.20 16.74 10.81
N GLY A 242 13.75 16.02 9.77
CA GLY A 242 13.99 14.59 9.59
C GLY A 242 13.15 13.68 10.48
N LYS A 243 12.32 14.24 11.38
CA LYS A 243 11.64 13.49 12.45
C LYS A 243 10.26 12.99 12.07
N SER A 244 9.59 13.70 11.16
CA SER A 244 8.24 13.35 10.71
C SER A 244 8.19 13.13 9.20
N GLY A 245 7.40 12.14 8.76
CA GLY A 245 7.19 11.84 7.34
C GLY A 245 7.37 10.38 7.00
N TYR A 246 7.64 10.07 5.74
CA TYR A 246 7.86 8.71 5.29
C TYR A 246 8.93 8.62 4.20
N ILE A 247 9.61 7.48 4.20
CA ILE A 247 10.57 7.07 3.20
C ILE A 247 10.03 5.78 2.60
N CYS A 248 10.00 5.70 1.29
CA CYS A 248 9.57 4.53 0.56
C CYS A 248 10.62 4.14 -0.45
N SER A 249 10.98 2.86 -0.48
CA SER A 249 11.80 2.26 -1.52
C SER A 249 10.94 1.34 -2.36
N ILE A 250 11.08 1.43 -3.68
CA ILE A 250 10.45 0.56 -4.66
C ILE A 250 11.54 -0.17 -5.43
N GLU A 251 11.35 -1.47 -5.64
CA GLU A 251 12.09 -2.23 -6.64
C GLU A 251 11.12 -2.93 -7.60
N MET A 252 11.15 -2.52 -8.86
CA MET A 252 10.37 -3.14 -9.92
C MET A 252 10.84 -4.58 -10.10
N LEU A 253 9.93 -5.55 -10.05
CA LEU A 253 10.22 -6.95 -10.30
C LEU A 253 9.99 -7.29 -11.77
N ASP A 254 8.85 -6.88 -12.30
CA ASP A 254 8.40 -7.26 -13.64
C ASP A 254 7.44 -6.21 -14.24
N ILE A 255 7.40 -6.16 -15.57
CA ILE A 255 6.44 -5.37 -16.35
C ILE A 255 5.90 -6.28 -17.44
N SER A 256 4.58 -6.37 -17.55
CA SER A 256 3.90 -7.18 -18.55
C SER A 256 2.83 -6.35 -19.28
N GLU A 257 2.53 -6.74 -20.52
CA GLU A 257 1.37 -6.21 -21.24
C GLU A 257 0.09 -6.88 -20.75
N ILE A 258 -1.01 -6.12 -20.71
CA ILE A 258 -2.33 -6.66 -20.39
C ILE A 258 -3.26 -6.60 -21.61
N ASP A 259 -4.03 -7.67 -21.79
CA ASP A 259 -5.21 -7.65 -22.63
C ASP A 259 -6.37 -7.01 -21.85
N VAL A 260 -6.58 -5.71 -22.09
CA VAL A 260 -7.54 -4.86 -21.37
C VAL A 260 -8.97 -5.41 -21.38
N ASP A 261 -9.34 -6.14 -22.44
CA ASP A 261 -10.71 -6.64 -22.64
C ASP A 261 -10.97 -7.92 -21.84
N SER A 262 -9.94 -8.75 -21.62
CA SER A 262 -10.04 -9.97 -20.80
C SER A 262 -9.49 -9.84 -19.38
N PHE A 263 -8.89 -8.70 -19.04
CA PHE A 263 -8.23 -8.51 -17.75
C PHE A 263 -9.25 -8.41 -16.60
N GLU A 264 -8.98 -9.12 -15.51
CA GLU A 264 -9.80 -9.07 -14.30
C GLU A 264 -9.46 -7.82 -13.47
N TRP A 265 -10.19 -6.73 -13.71
CA TRP A 265 -9.99 -5.45 -13.01
C TRP A 265 -10.39 -5.48 -11.53
N ILE A 266 -11.40 -6.28 -11.21
CA ILE A 266 -11.96 -6.40 -9.87
C ILE A 266 -11.93 -7.89 -9.50
N PRO A 267 -10.99 -8.33 -8.64
CA PRO A 267 -10.92 -9.72 -8.22
C PRO A 267 -12.13 -10.10 -7.34
N PRO A 268 -12.39 -11.41 -7.14
CA PRO A 268 -13.45 -11.86 -6.26
C PRO A 268 -13.12 -11.53 -4.80
N TRP A 269 -14.15 -11.30 -3.99
CA TRP A 269 -13.97 -11.05 -2.56
C TRP A 269 -13.44 -12.30 -1.83
N PRO A 270 -12.36 -12.19 -1.04
CA PRO A 270 -11.90 -13.29 -0.21
C PRO A 270 -12.96 -13.75 0.80
N ALA A 271 -12.91 -15.02 1.20
CA ALA A 271 -13.75 -15.54 2.28
C ALA A 271 -13.50 -14.77 3.59
N GLY A 272 -14.56 -14.58 4.39
CA GLY A 272 -14.48 -13.78 5.62
C GLY A 272 -14.51 -12.27 5.42
N THR A 273 -14.82 -11.81 4.21
CA THR A 273 -14.96 -10.39 3.90
C THR A 273 -16.38 -9.93 4.18
N GLU A 274 -16.53 -8.88 4.99
CA GLU A 274 -17.73 -8.07 5.05
C GLU A 274 -17.57 -6.87 4.13
N TRP A 275 -18.51 -6.66 3.21
CA TRP A 275 -18.45 -5.51 2.31
C TRP A 275 -19.75 -4.72 2.25
N ALA A 276 -19.60 -3.41 2.05
CA ALA A 276 -20.73 -2.48 1.92
C ALA A 276 -20.84 -1.95 0.49
N ARG A 277 -22.05 -1.93 -0.06
CA ARG A 277 -22.36 -1.21 -1.30
C ARG A 277 -22.80 0.21 -0.97
N ILE A 278 -21.97 1.18 -1.29
CA ILE A 278 -22.20 2.58 -0.92
C ILE A 278 -23.48 3.13 -1.57
N LYS A 279 -23.77 2.73 -2.82
CA LYS A 279 -24.93 3.21 -3.58
C LYS A 279 -26.27 3.07 -2.83
N ASP A 280 -26.46 1.98 -2.10
CA ASP A 280 -27.72 1.67 -1.41
C ASP A 280 -27.56 1.29 0.06
N GLY A 281 -26.37 1.47 0.63
CA GLY A 281 -26.07 1.22 2.05
C GLY A 281 -26.16 -0.26 2.47
N LYS A 282 -26.26 -1.20 1.52
CA LYS A 282 -26.40 -2.63 1.84
C LYS A 282 -25.08 -3.25 2.24
N ARG A 283 -25.13 -4.15 3.23
CA ARG A 283 -23.98 -4.94 3.69
C ARG A 283 -24.13 -6.39 3.26
N PHE A 284 -23.02 -6.99 2.90
CA PHE A 284 -22.90 -8.37 2.45
C PHE A 284 -21.73 -9.02 3.16
N HIS A 285 -21.76 -10.34 3.24
CA HIS A 285 -20.72 -11.13 3.86
C HIS A 285 -20.37 -12.33 2.98
N VAL A 286 -19.07 -12.57 2.78
CA VAL A 286 -18.57 -13.76 2.10
C VAL A 286 -18.27 -14.81 3.17
N PRO A 287 -19.09 -15.88 3.29
CA PRO A 287 -18.90 -16.86 4.34
C PRO A 287 -17.62 -17.67 4.13
N TYR A 288 -16.99 -18.05 5.23
CA TYR A 288 -16.02 -19.15 5.23
C TYR A 288 -16.74 -20.48 4.98
N SER A 289 -16.06 -21.40 4.30
CA SER A 289 -16.50 -22.80 4.27
C SER A 289 -16.31 -23.47 5.64
N ASP A 290 -17.07 -24.55 5.90
CA ASP A 290 -16.95 -25.32 7.15
C ASP A 290 -15.52 -25.82 7.41
N ALA A 291 -14.81 -26.22 6.35
CA ALA A 291 -13.42 -26.65 6.42
C ALA A 291 -12.49 -25.49 6.83
N GLN A 292 -12.67 -24.30 6.27
CA GLN A 292 -11.90 -23.11 6.66
C GLN A 292 -12.18 -22.71 8.11
N LEU A 293 -13.44 -22.73 8.53
CA LEU A 293 -13.81 -22.46 9.92
C LEU A 293 -13.16 -23.45 10.88
N ALA A 294 -13.15 -24.74 10.54
CA ALA A 294 -12.48 -25.77 11.35
C ALA A 294 -10.98 -25.50 11.48
N LYS A 295 -10.29 -25.14 10.38
CA LYS A 295 -8.86 -24.79 10.41
C LYS A 295 -8.59 -23.55 11.30
N ILE A 296 -9.41 -22.50 11.18
CA ILE A 296 -9.31 -21.29 12.02
C ILE A 296 -9.49 -21.65 13.50
N GLN A 297 -10.52 -22.44 13.83
CA GLN A 297 -10.81 -22.87 15.19
C GLN A 297 -9.70 -23.74 15.78
N GLN A 298 -9.18 -24.70 15.02
CA GLN A 298 -8.08 -25.56 15.45
C GLN A 298 -6.81 -24.75 15.74
N HIS A 299 -6.48 -23.80 14.88
CA HIS A 299 -5.34 -22.90 15.09
C HIS A 299 -5.53 -22.02 16.32
N GLY A 300 -6.71 -21.42 16.50
CA GLY A 300 -7.03 -20.64 17.70
C GLY A 300 -6.93 -21.47 18.99
N LEU A 301 -7.36 -22.74 18.96
CA LEU A 301 -7.19 -23.66 20.09
C LEU A 301 -5.72 -24.03 20.35
N ALA A 302 -4.90 -24.16 19.29
CA ALA A 302 -3.48 -24.43 19.42
C ALA A 302 -2.75 -23.26 20.09
N ASN A 303 -2.99 -22.02 19.64
CA ASN A 303 -2.40 -20.81 20.22
C ASN A 303 -2.82 -20.63 21.67
N ALA A 304 -4.12 -20.78 21.97
CA ALA A 304 -4.62 -20.70 23.36
C ALA A 304 -3.99 -21.73 24.31
N ARG A 305 -3.51 -22.87 23.79
CA ARG A 305 -2.77 -23.87 24.56
C ARG A 305 -1.29 -23.54 24.70
N ALA A 306 -0.68 -22.91 23.69
CA ALA A 306 0.71 -22.49 23.70
C ALA A 306 0.94 -21.28 24.64
N ASP A 307 0.00 -20.33 24.66
CA ASP A 307 0.04 -19.13 25.52
C ASP A 307 -0.52 -19.38 26.93
N ALA A 308 -0.99 -20.60 27.21
CA ALA A 308 -1.37 -20.96 28.56
C ALA A 308 -0.14 -20.83 29.45
N PRO A 309 -0.14 -19.97 30.50
CA PRO A 309 0.98 -19.89 31.41
C PRO A 309 1.27 -21.30 31.91
N SER A 310 2.53 -21.73 31.78
CA SER A 310 3.00 -22.98 32.40
C SER A 310 2.42 -23.00 33.81
N PRO A 311 1.67 -24.05 34.21
CA PRO A 311 0.96 -24.04 35.48
C PRO A 311 1.93 -23.59 36.57
N GLU A 312 1.65 -22.43 37.16
CA GLU A 312 2.45 -21.90 38.26
C GLU A 312 2.61 -23.01 39.30
N SER A 313 3.83 -23.13 39.84
CA SER A 313 4.37 -24.37 40.38
C SER A 313 3.35 -25.24 41.14
N PRO A 314 3.45 -26.59 41.06
CA PRO A 314 2.55 -27.52 41.73
C PRO A 314 2.36 -27.25 43.23
N LYS A 315 3.25 -26.48 43.87
CA LYS A 315 3.13 -26.00 45.24
C LYS A 315 1.82 -25.25 45.53
N PHE A 316 1.32 -24.40 44.63
CA PHE A 316 0.06 -23.67 44.88
C PHE A 316 -1.17 -24.58 44.81
N PHE A 317 -1.17 -25.56 43.90
CA PHE A 317 -2.21 -26.58 43.85
C PHE A 317 -2.23 -27.42 45.15
N TYR A 318 -1.07 -27.89 45.60
CA TYR A 318 -0.97 -28.64 46.86
C TYR A 318 -1.27 -27.79 48.10
N LEU A 319 -0.92 -26.49 48.10
CA LEU A 319 -1.25 -25.56 49.19
C LEU A 319 -2.77 -25.37 49.29
N ASN A 320 -3.44 -25.14 48.16
CA ASN A 320 -4.90 -25.00 48.12
C ASN A 320 -5.62 -26.31 48.48
N ALA A 321 -5.15 -27.45 47.98
CA ALA A 321 -5.68 -28.75 48.37
C ALA A 321 -5.50 -29.01 49.88
N GLY A 322 -4.33 -28.67 50.44
CA GLY A 322 -4.07 -28.73 51.88
C GLY A 322 -4.99 -27.83 52.69
N LEU A 323 -5.25 -26.60 52.22
CA LEU A 323 -6.16 -25.66 52.85
C LEU A 323 -7.60 -26.18 52.89
N VAL A 324 -8.07 -26.79 51.80
CA VAL A 324 -9.39 -27.41 51.70
C VAL A 324 -9.52 -28.57 52.69
N ILE A 325 -8.52 -29.45 52.78
CA ILE A 325 -8.52 -30.56 53.76
C ILE A 325 -8.56 -30.01 55.19
N LEU A 326 -7.81 -28.94 55.48
CA LEU A 326 -7.75 -28.34 56.81
C LEU A 326 -9.08 -27.67 57.19
N ILE A 327 -9.75 -26.99 56.24
CA ILE A 327 -11.09 -26.44 56.41
C ILE A 327 -12.10 -27.56 56.66
N LEU A 328 -12.07 -28.64 55.87
CA LEU A 328 -12.96 -29.78 56.06
C LEU A 328 -12.75 -30.44 57.43
N GLY A 329 -11.50 -30.57 57.89
CA GLY A 329 -11.18 -31.07 59.23
C GLY A 329 -11.69 -30.15 60.34
N LEU A 330 -11.55 -28.83 60.20
CA LEU A 330 -12.07 -27.84 61.14
C LEU A 330 -13.61 -27.83 61.19
N VAL A 331 -14.26 -27.96 60.03
CA VAL A 331 -15.72 -28.09 59.94
C VAL A 331 -16.18 -29.38 60.60
N ALA A 332 -15.55 -30.51 60.30
CA ALA A 332 -15.86 -31.79 60.95
C ALA A 332 -15.67 -31.73 62.46
N TYR A 333 -14.61 -31.06 62.96
CA TYR A 333 -14.39 -30.83 64.38
C TYR A 333 -15.42 -29.88 65.01
N ARG A 334 -15.81 -28.81 64.30
CA ARG A 334 -16.82 -27.84 64.75
C ARG A 334 -18.21 -28.46 64.92
N PHE A 335 -18.55 -29.42 64.06
CA PHE A 335 -19.82 -30.14 64.05
C PHE A 335 -19.73 -31.54 64.69
N TRP A 336 -18.57 -31.90 65.26
CA TRP A 336 -18.43 -33.15 66.01
C TRP A 336 -19.28 -33.05 67.28
N PRO A 337 -20.14 -34.04 67.58
CA PRO A 337 -20.94 -34.00 68.79
C PRO A 337 -20.02 -33.99 70.01
N ARG A 338 -20.01 -32.89 70.76
CA ARG A 338 -19.41 -32.86 72.09
C ARG A 338 -20.38 -33.59 73.01
N SER A 339 -20.07 -34.84 73.32
CA SER A 339 -20.74 -35.57 74.39
C SER A 339 -20.52 -34.81 75.70
N ASN A 340 -21.62 -34.37 76.33
CA ASN A 340 -21.63 -33.96 77.73
C ASN A 340 -21.30 -35.16 78.63
#